data_AF-A0A973L492-F1
#
_entry.id   AF-A0A973L492-F1
#
_cell.length_a   1.000
_cell.length_b   1.000
_cell.length_c   1.000
_cell.angle_alpha   90.00
_cell.angle_beta   90.00
_cell.angle_gamma   90.00
#
_symmetry.space_group_name_H-M   'P 1'
#
loop_
_entity.id
_entity.type
_entity.pdbx_description
1 polymer ?
#
loop_
_entity_poly.entity_id
_entity_poly.type
_entity_poly.pdbx_seq_one_letter_code
_entity_poly.pdbx_strand_id
1 'polypeptide(L)'
;MLFTYLLLAIGALKLLTATAKAIVGEVPRDRVEQFARLHSLPITAGNGNQVIVYRATTRRWRTSGFAAGIAIQVAIRGPHFLDAGWVFVGWFVGAAVAELRVAHLDRGPHASASLTPRRLADYLPRAGRFAVPGTMGLCVLTTGYCVADHHAHPSGDLTSVAAWAALGLGVGLVALTAQRLVLRRPQPMAEPDQLAADDAIRSRSMHVLAAAGMVLAGTCIGSQLEAADILHHDRIADIFNTMVGFGLPIAGWILAYRPSPARREGSTPSAPPTAPSAPEPA
;
A
#
# COMPACT_ATOMS: atom_id res chain seq x y z
N MET A 1 -11.56 -34.91 -15.63
CA MET A 1 -10.50 -34.71 -14.62
C MET A 1 -9.13 -34.42 -15.24
N LEU A 2 -8.59 -35.26 -16.13
CA LEU A 2 -7.24 -35.06 -16.72
C LEU A 2 -7.08 -33.69 -17.43
N PHE A 3 -8.09 -33.25 -18.17
CA PHE A 3 -8.10 -31.93 -18.81
C PHE A 3 -8.00 -30.75 -17.82
N THR A 4 -8.74 -30.81 -16.70
CA THR A 4 -8.71 -29.78 -15.64
C THR A 4 -7.32 -29.69 -14.99
N TYR A 5 -6.70 -30.83 -14.70
CA TYR A 5 -5.33 -30.85 -14.15
C TYR A 5 -4.30 -30.32 -15.14
N LEU A 6 -4.45 -30.61 -16.44
CA LEU A 6 -3.59 -30.05 -17.48
C LEU A 6 -3.70 -28.51 -17.54
N LEU A 7 -4.93 -27.97 -17.51
CA LEU A 7 -5.15 -26.51 -17.49
C LEU A 7 -4.56 -25.86 -16.23
N LEU A 8 -4.73 -26.47 -15.06
CA LEU A 8 -4.13 -26.00 -13.81
C LEU A 8 -2.59 -26.02 -13.87
N ALA A 9 -2.00 -27.09 -14.42
CA ALA A 9 -0.55 -27.20 -14.59
C ALA A 9 0.01 -26.12 -15.53
N ILE A 10 -0.67 -25.88 -16.66
CA ILE A 10 -0.29 -24.80 -17.60
C ILE A 10 -0.43 -23.43 -16.93
N GLY A 11 -1.52 -23.20 -16.18
CA GLY A 11 -1.75 -21.97 -15.41
C GLY A 11 -0.65 -21.73 -14.37
N ALA A 12 -0.32 -22.76 -13.59
CA ALA A 12 0.75 -22.71 -12.59
C ALA A 12 2.12 -22.44 -13.24
N LEU A 13 2.45 -23.10 -14.35
CA LEU A 13 3.70 -22.86 -15.08
C LEU A 13 3.79 -21.43 -15.62
N LYS A 14 2.69 -20.90 -16.19
CA LYS A 14 2.61 -19.50 -16.64
C LYS A 14 2.78 -18.52 -15.48
N LEU A 15 2.15 -18.79 -14.33
CA LEU A 15 2.30 -17.98 -13.13
C LEU A 15 3.73 -18.01 -12.58
N LEU A 16 4.36 -19.19 -12.51
CA LEU A 16 5.74 -19.35 -12.04
C LEU A 16 6.73 -18.64 -12.96
N THR A 17 6.59 -18.79 -14.28
CA THR A 17 7.44 -18.10 -15.26
C THR A 17 7.24 -16.59 -15.24
N ALA A 18 6.00 -16.11 -15.12
CA ALA A 18 5.71 -14.68 -14.95
C ALA A 18 6.30 -14.13 -13.64
N THR A 19 6.18 -14.87 -12.55
CA THR A 19 6.77 -14.54 -11.23
C THR A 19 8.30 -14.48 -11.32
N ALA A 20 8.94 -15.49 -11.90
CA ALA A 20 10.39 -15.54 -12.08
C ALA A 20 10.90 -14.37 -12.93
N LYS A 21 10.23 -14.08 -14.06
CA LYS A 21 10.52 -12.91 -14.89
C LYS A 21 10.32 -11.60 -14.14
N ALA A 22 9.33 -11.53 -13.26
CA ALA A 22 9.07 -10.35 -12.45
C ALA A 22 10.10 -10.12 -11.34
N ILE A 23 10.66 -11.20 -10.80
CA ILE A 23 11.70 -11.16 -9.78
C ILE A 23 13.06 -10.81 -10.43
N VAL A 24 13.44 -11.47 -11.51
CA VAL A 24 14.80 -11.32 -12.07
C VAL A 24 14.89 -10.18 -13.08
N GLY A 25 13.83 -9.95 -13.87
CA GLY A 25 13.89 -9.09 -15.05
C GLY A 25 14.08 -7.61 -14.75
N GLU A 26 14.68 -6.92 -15.72
CA GLU A 26 14.85 -5.47 -15.72
C GLU A 26 13.50 -4.74 -15.66
N VAL A 27 13.54 -3.50 -15.18
CA VAL A 27 12.35 -2.63 -15.13
C VAL A 27 12.12 -2.08 -16.54
N PRO A 28 10.96 -2.37 -17.16
CA PRO A 28 10.65 -1.83 -18.48
C PRO A 28 10.64 -0.29 -18.48
N ARG A 29 11.20 0.32 -19.53
CA ARG A 29 11.33 1.79 -19.66
C ARG A 29 9.99 2.52 -19.59
N ASP A 30 8.95 1.96 -20.21
CA ASP A 30 7.57 2.46 -20.16
C ASP A 30 7.04 2.60 -18.72
N ARG A 31 7.46 1.72 -17.81
CA ARG A 31 7.07 1.77 -16.39
C ARG A 31 7.79 2.88 -15.63
N VAL A 32 9.03 3.18 -15.99
CA VAL A 32 9.77 4.32 -15.44
C VAL A 32 9.15 5.62 -15.93
N GLU A 33 8.85 5.71 -17.23
CA GLU A 33 8.18 6.88 -17.82
C GLU A 33 6.76 7.07 -17.27
N GLN A 34 6.00 5.99 -17.05
CA GLN A 34 4.69 6.07 -16.39
C GLN A 34 4.81 6.63 -14.97
N PHE A 35 5.81 6.18 -14.21
CA PHE A 35 6.07 6.70 -12.86
C PHE A 35 6.43 8.18 -12.91
N ALA A 36 7.33 8.57 -13.82
CA ALA A 36 7.73 9.95 -14.07
C ALA A 36 6.51 10.84 -14.37
N ARG A 37 5.63 10.41 -15.28
CA ARG A 37 4.40 11.15 -15.63
C ARG A 37 3.43 11.27 -14.45
N LEU A 38 3.22 10.19 -13.70
CA LEU A 38 2.29 10.17 -12.56
C LEU A 38 2.72 11.12 -11.43
N HIS A 39 4.03 11.33 -11.27
CA HIS A 39 4.60 12.17 -10.22
C HIS A 39 5.17 13.50 -10.74
N SER A 40 4.94 13.83 -12.01
CA SER A 40 5.52 15.01 -12.69
C SER A 40 7.04 15.14 -12.47
N LEU A 41 7.76 14.02 -12.46
CA LEU A 41 9.18 13.95 -12.15
C LEU A 41 10.01 13.92 -13.45
N PRO A 42 10.82 14.95 -13.76
CA PRO A 42 11.77 14.86 -14.87
C PRO A 42 12.84 13.81 -14.55
N ILE A 43 13.01 12.84 -15.44
CA ILE A 43 14.03 11.79 -15.28
C ILE A 43 15.36 12.31 -15.82
N THR A 44 16.35 12.38 -14.94
CA THR A 44 17.72 12.82 -15.22
C THR A 44 18.69 11.65 -15.05
N ALA A 45 19.95 11.84 -15.45
CA ALA A 45 21.02 10.89 -15.12
C ALA A 45 21.22 10.76 -13.59
N GLY A 46 20.94 11.82 -12.82
CA GLY A 46 21.12 11.87 -11.38
C GLY A 46 20.08 11.07 -10.59
N ASN A 47 18.82 11.04 -11.06
CA ASN A 47 17.71 10.40 -10.33
C ASN A 47 17.18 9.10 -10.97
N GLY A 48 17.49 8.83 -12.25
CA GLY A 48 16.93 7.70 -12.98
C GLY A 48 17.25 6.34 -12.35
N ASN A 49 18.49 6.15 -11.88
CA ASN A 49 18.90 4.92 -11.21
C ASN A 49 18.11 4.67 -9.92
N GLN A 50 17.83 5.72 -9.14
CA GLN A 50 17.06 5.62 -7.90
C GLN A 50 15.63 5.12 -8.17
N VAL A 51 14.97 5.66 -9.20
CA VAL A 51 13.63 5.23 -9.61
C VAL A 51 13.64 3.78 -10.12
N ILE A 52 14.64 3.40 -10.93
CA ILE A 52 14.78 2.03 -11.45
C ILE A 52 14.96 1.03 -10.31
N VAL A 53 15.90 1.30 -9.38
CA VAL A 53 16.19 0.44 -8.23
C VAL A 53 14.97 0.30 -7.32
N TYR A 54 14.26 1.40 -7.04
CA TYR A 54 13.01 1.38 -6.28
C TYR A 54 11.95 0.49 -6.94
N ARG A 55 11.74 0.66 -8.25
CA ARG A 55 10.73 -0.11 -9.01
C ARG A 55 11.09 -1.58 -9.11
N ALA A 56 12.37 -1.90 -9.30
CA ALA A 56 12.86 -3.28 -9.33
C ALA A 56 12.60 -3.96 -7.98
N THR A 57 12.98 -3.28 -6.89
CA THR A 57 12.83 -3.80 -5.52
C THR A 57 11.37 -4.00 -5.15
N THR A 58 10.51 -3.00 -5.39
CA THR A 58 9.07 -3.10 -5.10
C THR A 58 8.36 -4.14 -5.93
N ARG A 59 8.71 -4.29 -7.22
CA ARG A 59 8.16 -5.34 -8.08
C ARG A 59 8.55 -6.73 -7.56
N ARG A 60 9.84 -6.95 -7.30
CA ARG A 60 10.37 -8.23 -6.76
C ARG A 60 9.59 -8.69 -5.55
N TRP A 61 9.53 -7.87 -4.51
CA TRP A 61 8.91 -8.24 -3.25
C TRP A 61 7.39 -8.36 -3.32
N ARG A 62 6.70 -7.47 -4.05
CA ARG A 62 5.25 -7.58 -4.25
C ARG A 62 4.85 -8.83 -5.02
N THR A 63 5.61 -9.18 -6.07
CA THR A 63 5.38 -10.42 -6.83
C THR A 63 5.69 -11.65 -5.98
N SER A 64 6.81 -11.66 -5.24
CA SER A 64 7.11 -12.78 -4.33
C SER A 64 6.03 -12.96 -3.27
N GLY A 65 5.55 -11.87 -2.67
CA GLY A 65 4.45 -11.90 -1.71
C GLY A 65 3.16 -12.43 -2.32
N PHE A 66 2.78 -11.96 -3.50
CA PHE A 66 1.63 -12.47 -4.25
C PHE A 66 1.72 -13.98 -4.50
N ALA A 67 2.88 -14.45 -4.99
CA ALA A 67 3.11 -15.86 -5.26
C ALA A 67 3.08 -16.71 -3.97
N ALA A 68 3.65 -16.20 -2.88
CA ALA A 68 3.60 -16.85 -1.57
C ALA A 68 2.16 -16.96 -1.05
N GLY A 69 1.34 -15.91 -1.20
CA GLY A 69 -0.08 -15.93 -0.83
C GLY A 69 -0.86 -17.01 -1.56
N ILE A 70 -0.67 -17.13 -2.87
CA ILE A 70 -1.25 -18.22 -3.67
C ILE A 70 -0.75 -19.58 -3.19
N ALA A 71 0.56 -19.75 -3.01
CA ALA A 71 1.14 -21.02 -2.61
C ALA A 71 0.61 -21.49 -1.24
N ILE A 72 0.53 -20.60 -0.25
CA ILE A 72 -0.02 -20.87 1.08
C ILE A 72 -1.49 -21.28 0.96
N GLN A 73 -2.29 -20.55 0.18
CA GLN A 73 -3.68 -20.90 -0.01
C GLN A 73 -3.85 -22.28 -0.65
N VAL A 74 -3.11 -22.57 -1.72
CA VAL A 74 -3.17 -23.86 -2.40
C VAL A 74 -2.76 -25.00 -1.46
N ALA A 75 -1.78 -24.77 -0.59
CA ALA A 75 -1.36 -25.76 0.39
C ALA A 75 -2.42 -26.05 1.47
N ILE A 76 -3.19 -25.04 1.89
CA ILE A 76 -4.20 -25.18 2.96
C ILE A 76 -5.55 -25.66 2.41
N ARG A 77 -6.01 -25.08 1.28
CA ARG A 77 -7.36 -25.27 0.73
C ARG A 77 -7.41 -26.00 -0.60
N GLY A 78 -6.27 -26.32 -1.20
CA GLY A 78 -6.17 -26.93 -2.52
C GLY A 78 -6.29 -25.91 -3.68
N PRO A 79 -6.07 -26.36 -4.93
CA PRO A 79 -5.98 -25.48 -6.10
C PRO A 79 -7.32 -24.96 -6.63
N HIS A 80 -8.44 -25.49 -6.15
CA HIS A 80 -9.78 -25.16 -6.65
C HIS A 80 -10.39 -23.92 -6.01
N PHE A 81 -9.83 -23.47 -4.88
CA PHE A 81 -10.33 -22.33 -4.12
C PHE A 81 -9.23 -21.28 -4.05
N LEU A 82 -9.21 -20.37 -5.02
CA LEU A 82 -8.41 -19.14 -4.94
C LEU A 82 -9.29 -18.02 -4.40
N ASP A 83 -8.88 -17.49 -3.26
CA ASP A 83 -9.57 -16.46 -2.51
C ASP A 83 -8.73 -15.21 -2.68
N ALA A 84 -9.35 -14.15 -3.19
CA ALA A 84 -8.66 -12.90 -3.45
C ALA A 84 -7.98 -12.37 -2.19
N GLY A 85 -8.54 -12.62 -1.00
CA GLY A 85 -7.98 -12.24 0.30
C GLY A 85 -6.57 -12.76 0.52
N TRP A 86 -6.31 -14.06 0.33
CA TRP A 86 -4.96 -14.63 0.51
C TRP A 86 -3.95 -14.05 -0.46
N VAL A 87 -4.38 -13.82 -1.70
CA VAL A 87 -3.57 -13.20 -2.75
C VAL A 87 -3.21 -11.76 -2.37
N PHE A 88 -4.17 -10.98 -1.87
CA PHE A 88 -3.95 -9.61 -1.41
C PHE A 88 -3.10 -9.55 -0.14
N VAL A 89 -3.30 -10.45 0.82
CA VAL A 89 -2.48 -10.56 2.04
C VAL A 89 -1.02 -10.79 1.65
N GLY A 90 -0.76 -11.80 0.81
CA GLY A 90 0.58 -12.08 0.33
C GLY A 90 1.21 -10.87 -0.38
N TRP A 91 0.47 -10.25 -1.31
CA TRP A 91 0.93 -9.06 -2.02
C TRP A 91 1.24 -7.88 -1.08
N PHE A 92 0.42 -7.66 -0.06
CA PHE A 92 0.62 -6.60 0.92
C PHE A 92 1.83 -6.84 1.81
N VAL A 93 2.02 -8.06 2.30
CA VAL A 93 3.23 -8.44 3.03
C VAL A 93 4.46 -8.18 2.15
N GLY A 94 4.39 -8.58 0.88
CA GLY A 94 5.42 -8.24 -0.11
C GLY A 94 5.64 -6.74 -0.28
N ALA A 95 4.59 -5.93 -0.30
CA ALA A 95 4.69 -4.48 -0.36
C ALA A 95 5.35 -3.89 0.89
N ALA A 96 4.96 -4.31 2.08
CA ALA A 96 5.56 -3.86 3.34
C ALA A 96 7.05 -4.22 3.40
N VAL A 97 7.41 -5.45 3.07
CA VAL A 97 8.82 -5.89 3.00
C VAL A 97 9.59 -5.11 1.95
N ALA A 98 8.98 -4.79 0.80
CA ALA A 98 9.61 -3.95 -0.20
C ALA A 98 10.02 -2.59 0.37
N GLU A 99 9.10 -1.90 1.05
CA GLU A 99 9.38 -0.57 1.59
C GLU A 99 10.44 -0.62 2.70
N LEU A 100 10.43 -1.67 3.53
CA LEU A 100 11.49 -1.92 4.52
C LEU A 100 12.86 -2.12 3.85
N ARG A 101 12.90 -2.84 2.73
CA ARG A 101 14.16 -3.07 1.99
C ARG A 101 14.65 -1.81 1.28
N VAL A 102 13.75 -1.04 0.67
CA VAL A 102 14.08 0.25 0.03
C VAL A 102 14.67 1.24 1.03
N ALA A 103 14.18 1.25 2.28
CA ALA A 103 14.72 2.11 3.33
C ALA A 103 16.22 1.88 3.63
N HIS A 104 16.78 0.73 3.24
CA HIS A 104 18.17 0.37 3.49
C HIS A 104 19.12 0.62 2.30
N LEU A 105 18.60 0.97 1.10
CA LEU A 105 19.41 0.99 -0.12
C LEU A 105 20.36 2.20 -0.26
N ASP A 106 20.08 3.32 0.40
CA ASP A 106 20.86 4.56 0.22
C ASP A 106 21.35 5.14 1.54
N ARG A 107 22.35 4.51 2.14
CA ARG A 107 23.22 5.17 3.12
C ARG A 107 24.53 5.46 2.41
N GLY A 108 24.69 6.68 1.90
CA GLY A 108 26.01 7.17 1.52
C GLY A 108 26.97 7.07 2.72
N PRO A 109 28.30 7.16 2.49
CA PRO A 109 29.30 7.00 3.55
C PRO A 109 29.16 8.02 4.69
N HIS A 110 28.49 9.15 4.45
CA HIS A 110 28.22 10.18 5.44
C HIS A 110 26.72 10.34 5.65
N ALA A 111 26.28 10.24 6.91
CA ALA A 111 24.91 10.50 7.31
C ALA A 111 24.67 12.02 7.39
N SER A 112 24.33 12.64 6.27
CA SER A 112 23.72 13.98 6.28
C SER A 112 22.19 13.82 6.22
N ALA A 113 21.47 14.55 7.07
CA ALA A 113 20.02 14.50 7.13
C ALA A 113 19.45 15.92 7.08
N SER A 114 18.50 16.15 6.18
CA SER A 114 17.66 17.35 6.26
C SER A 114 16.93 17.40 7.61
N LEU A 115 16.93 18.57 8.26
CA LEU A 115 16.20 18.82 9.50
C LEU A 115 14.72 19.17 9.28
N THR A 116 14.24 19.20 8.03
CA THR A 116 12.84 19.51 7.75
C THR A 116 11.93 18.36 8.22
N PRO A 117 11.02 18.62 9.20
CA PRO A 117 10.13 17.58 9.70
C PRO A 117 9.12 17.22 8.61
N ARG A 118 9.10 15.95 8.22
CA ARG A 118 8.14 15.41 7.24
C ARG A 118 6.85 15.00 7.91
N ARG A 119 5.71 15.37 7.32
CA ARG A 119 4.38 15.04 7.85
C ARG A 119 3.64 14.15 6.87
N LEU A 120 2.78 13.27 7.38
CA LEU A 120 1.91 12.43 6.54
C LEU A 120 1.03 13.27 5.59
N ALA A 121 0.68 14.49 6.02
CA ALA A 121 -0.09 15.46 5.24
C ALA A 121 0.60 15.93 3.96
N ASP A 122 1.93 15.82 3.88
CA ASP A 122 2.69 16.23 2.71
C ASP A 122 2.60 15.18 1.59
N TYR A 123 2.27 13.93 1.94
CA TYR A 123 2.32 12.78 1.05
C TYR A 123 0.97 12.12 0.78
N LEU A 124 -0.04 12.35 1.63
CA LEU A 124 -1.37 11.75 1.50
C LEU A 124 -2.48 12.82 1.57
N PRO A 125 -3.51 12.74 0.70
CA PRO A 125 -4.70 13.56 0.83
C PRO A 125 -5.46 13.22 2.12
N ARG A 126 -6.37 14.11 2.55
CA ARG A 126 -7.11 13.95 3.82
C ARG A 126 -7.73 12.56 3.97
N ALA A 127 -8.41 12.07 2.93
CA ALA A 127 -9.01 10.73 2.91
C ALA A 127 -7.97 9.62 3.12
N GLY A 128 -6.81 9.70 2.46
CA GLY A 128 -5.74 8.72 2.61
C GLY A 128 -5.13 8.66 4.01
N ARG A 129 -5.09 9.80 4.72
CA ARG A 129 -4.60 9.87 6.12
C ARG A 129 -5.53 9.14 7.09
N PHE A 130 -6.84 9.16 6.80
CA PHE A 130 -7.84 8.51 7.62
C PHE A 130 -8.20 7.11 7.14
N ALA A 131 -7.70 6.66 5.99
CA ALA A 131 -8.03 5.34 5.43
C ALA A 131 -7.76 4.21 6.42
N VAL A 132 -6.51 4.04 6.86
CA VAL A 132 -6.15 2.97 7.81
C VAL A 132 -6.77 3.18 9.21
N PRO A 133 -6.61 4.32 9.89
CA PRO A 133 -7.16 4.47 11.25
C PRO A 133 -8.70 4.48 11.26
N GLY A 134 -9.33 4.99 10.20
CA GLY A 134 -10.78 4.94 10.04
C GLY A 134 -11.29 3.52 9.88
N THR A 135 -10.63 2.69 9.06
CA THR A 135 -10.98 1.26 8.94
C THR A 135 -10.71 0.50 10.24
N MET A 136 -9.64 0.80 10.98
CA MET A 136 -9.41 0.23 12.31
C MET A 136 -10.52 0.61 13.29
N GLY A 137 -10.92 1.88 13.32
CA GLY A 137 -12.04 2.35 14.14
C GLY A 137 -13.34 1.64 13.77
N LEU A 138 -13.62 1.48 12.47
CA LEU A 138 -14.78 0.74 11.99
C LEU A 138 -14.73 -0.74 12.43
N CYS A 139 -13.57 -1.39 12.38
CA CYS A 139 -13.39 -2.76 12.86
C CYS A 139 -13.70 -2.92 14.37
N VAL A 140 -13.33 -1.94 15.20
CA VAL A 140 -13.71 -1.92 16.63
C VAL A 140 -15.22 -1.70 16.80
N LEU A 141 -15.80 -0.76 16.05
CA LEU A 141 -17.24 -0.49 16.10
C LEU A 141 -18.07 -1.70 15.66
N THR A 142 -17.66 -2.37 14.58
CA THR A 142 -18.28 -3.61 14.10
C THR A 142 -18.18 -4.72 15.15
N THR A 143 -17.05 -4.85 15.85
CA THR A 143 -16.92 -5.79 16.97
C THR A 143 -17.93 -5.49 18.07
N GLY A 144 -18.06 -4.23 18.48
CA GLY A 144 -19.03 -3.81 19.50
C GLY A 144 -20.48 -4.06 19.07
N TYR A 145 -20.80 -3.83 17.79
CA TYR A 145 -22.09 -4.16 17.21
C TYR A 145 -22.38 -5.66 17.23
N CYS A 146 -21.43 -6.51 16.81
CA CYS A 146 -21.59 -7.96 16.83
C CYS A 146 -21.81 -8.50 18.25
N VAL A 147 -21.09 -7.97 19.25
CA VAL A 147 -21.29 -8.35 20.66
C VAL A 147 -22.67 -7.92 21.15
N ALA A 148 -23.11 -6.70 20.83
CA ALA A 148 -24.43 -6.22 21.22
C ALA A 148 -25.56 -7.04 20.57
N ASP A 149 -25.42 -7.39 19.29
CA ASP A 149 -26.38 -8.24 18.59
C ASP A 149 -26.41 -9.66 19.16
N HIS A 150 -25.25 -10.28 19.44
CA HIS A 150 -25.19 -11.60 20.07
C HIS A 150 -25.90 -11.65 21.43
N HIS A 151 -25.85 -10.57 22.21
CA HIS A 151 -26.58 -10.49 23.48
C HIS A 151 -28.10 -10.41 23.28
N ALA A 152 -28.58 -9.83 22.18
CA ALA A 152 -30.00 -9.79 21.84
C ALA A 152 -30.47 -11.08 21.13
N HIS A 153 -29.61 -11.66 20.31
CA HIS A 153 -29.84 -12.82 19.45
C HIS A 153 -28.62 -13.77 19.55
N PRO A 154 -28.62 -14.75 20.47
CA PRO A 154 -27.46 -15.61 20.74
C PRO A 154 -27.12 -16.54 19.57
N SER A 155 -26.43 -15.99 18.58
CA SER A 155 -26.05 -16.62 17.31
C SER A 155 -24.64 -16.16 16.89
N GLY A 156 -23.98 -16.92 16.02
CA GLY A 156 -22.60 -16.64 15.61
C GLY A 156 -21.53 -17.01 16.66
N ASP A 157 -20.26 -16.85 16.26
CA ASP A 157 -19.08 -17.19 17.05
C ASP A 157 -18.28 -15.93 17.42
N LEU A 158 -18.47 -15.45 18.64
CA LEU A 158 -17.76 -14.28 19.17
C LEU A 158 -16.23 -14.49 19.25
N THR A 159 -15.75 -15.73 19.33
CA THR A 159 -14.32 -16.02 19.32
C THR A 159 -13.73 -15.70 17.95
N SER A 160 -14.41 -16.13 16.88
CA SER A 160 -14.05 -15.80 15.51
C SER A 160 -14.15 -14.29 15.25
N VAL A 161 -15.21 -13.62 15.72
CA VAL A 161 -15.34 -12.15 15.64
C VAL A 161 -14.13 -11.46 16.28
N ALA A 162 -13.76 -11.87 17.50
CA ALA A 162 -12.61 -11.30 18.20
C ALA A 162 -11.28 -11.59 17.49
N ALA A 163 -11.11 -12.78 16.91
CA ALA A 163 -9.92 -13.13 16.14
C ALA A 163 -9.79 -12.25 14.88
N TRP A 164 -10.87 -12.05 14.12
CA TRP A 164 -10.88 -11.15 12.97
C TRP A 164 -10.67 -9.69 13.36
N ALA A 165 -11.18 -9.26 14.52
CA ALA A 165 -10.90 -7.93 15.07
C ALA A 165 -9.41 -7.74 15.34
N ALA A 166 -8.80 -8.69 16.04
CA ALA A 166 -7.38 -8.67 16.35
C ALA A 166 -6.53 -8.66 15.08
N LEU A 167 -6.90 -9.45 14.07
CA LEU A 167 -6.21 -9.46 12.78
C LEU A 167 -6.33 -8.12 12.04
N GLY A 168 -7.54 -7.56 11.94
CA GLY A 168 -7.78 -6.26 11.30
C GLY A 168 -7.01 -5.13 11.95
N LEU A 169 -6.97 -5.10 13.29
CA LEU A 169 -6.17 -4.16 14.06
C LEU A 169 -4.67 -4.38 13.85
N GLY A 170 -4.21 -5.63 13.86
CA GLY A 170 -2.82 -5.99 13.60
C GLY A 170 -2.34 -5.52 12.22
N VAL A 171 -3.13 -5.76 11.18
CA VAL A 171 -2.86 -5.27 9.81
C VAL A 171 -2.78 -3.74 9.78
N GLY A 172 -3.72 -3.05 10.42
CA GLY A 172 -3.72 -1.60 10.51
C GLY A 172 -2.48 -1.06 11.22
N LEU A 173 -2.06 -1.69 12.33
CA LEU A 173 -0.83 -1.33 13.05
C LEU A 173 0.42 -1.55 12.20
N VAL A 174 0.51 -2.66 11.46
CA VAL A 174 1.63 -2.92 10.53
C VAL A 174 1.68 -1.84 9.44
N ALA A 175 0.53 -1.50 8.83
CA ALA A 175 0.45 -0.45 7.81
C ALA A 175 0.90 0.91 8.36
N LEU A 176 0.39 1.32 9.52
CA LEU A 176 0.77 2.58 10.19
C LEU A 176 2.26 2.59 10.57
N THR A 177 2.79 1.46 11.02
CA THR A 177 4.21 1.34 11.36
C THR A 177 5.08 1.45 10.12
N ALA A 178 4.72 0.77 9.03
CA ALA A 178 5.41 0.87 7.75
C ALA A 178 5.38 2.32 7.22
N GLN A 179 4.25 3.01 7.30
CA GLN A 179 4.15 4.44 6.95
C GLN A 179 5.08 5.30 7.81
N ARG A 180 5.13 5.08 9.13
CA ARG A 180 6.06 5.80 10.01
C ARG A 180 7.51 5.54 9.66
N LEU A 181 7.87 4.30 9.29
CA LEU A 181 9.23 3.95 8.89
C LEU A 181 9.62 4.63 7.57
N VAL A 182 8.72 4.69 6.59
CA VAL A 182 8.97 5.43 5.33
C VAL A 182 9.13 6.94 5.59
N LEU A 183 8.35 7.53 6.51
CA LEU A 183 8.52 8.94 6.88
C LEU A 183 9.86 9.19 7.59
N ARG A 184 10.28 8.27 8.46
CA ARG A 184 11.53 8.38 9.24
C ARG A 184 12.79 8.05 8.44
N ARG A 185 12.68 7.60 7.18
CA ARG A 185 13.85 7.37 6.32
C ARG A 185 14.67 8.66 6.22
N PRO A 186 15.98 8.65 6.53
CA PRO A 186 16.85 9.81 6.35
C PRO A 186 16.80 10.32 4.90
N GLN A 187 16.95 11.63 4.70
CA GLN A 187 17.10 12.25 3.38
C GLN A 187 18.55 12.65 3.20
N PRO A 188 19.28 12.09 2.22
CA PRO A 188 20.64 12.54 1.95
C PRO A 188 20.63 14.01 1.50
N MET A 189 21.69 14.76 1.80
CA MET A 189 21.95 16.02 1.11
C MET A 189 22.32 15.69 -0.33
N ALA A 190 21.34 15.83 -1.22
CA ALA A 190 21.39 15.42 -2.61
C ALA A 190 20.96 16.58 -3.51
N GLU A 191 21.26 16.47 -4.79
CA GLU A 191 20.80 17.41 -5.81
C GLU A 191 19.26 17.51 -5.81
N PRO A 192 18.67 18.66 -6.18
CA PRO A 192 17.22 18.87 -6.14
C PRO A 192 16.41 17.80 -6.89
N ASP A 193 16.94 17.27 -8.00
CA ASP A 193 16.30 16.24 -8.82
C ASP A 193 16.23 14.87 -8.12
N GLN A 194 17.22 14.53 -7.30
CA GLN A 194 17.25 13.34 -6.45
C GLN A 194 16.32 13.48 -5.24
N LEU A 195 16.23 14.68 -4.65
CA LEU A 195 15.28 14.97 -3.58
C LEU A 195 13.83 14.83 -4.06
N ALA A 196 13.53 15.35 -5.25
CA ALA A 196 12.21 15.22 -5.88
C ALA A 196 11.85 13.74 -6.14
N ALA A 197 12.83 12.92 -6.57
CA ALA A 197 12.63 11.49 -6.76
C ALA A 197 12.36 10.74 -5.45
N ASP A 198 13.10 11.03 -4.37
CA ASP A 198 12.84 10.44 -3.04
C ASP A 198 11.43 10.81 -2.53
N ASP A 199 11.00 12.06 -2.70
CA ASP A 199 9.67 12.50 -2.29
C ASP A 199 8.55 11.83 -3.11
N ALA A 200 8.75 11.64 -4.42
CA ALA A 200 7.84 10.88 -5.27
C ALA A 200 7.73 9.40 -4.82
N ILE A 201 8.87 8.77 -4.53
CA ILE A 201 8.95 7.39 -4.01
C ILE A 201 8.20 7.27 -2.68
N ARG A 202 8.42 8.19 -1.74
CA ARG A 202 7.71 8.22 -0.45
C ARG A 202 6.22 8.41 -0.64
N SER A 203 5.81 9.37 -1.46
CA SER A 203 4.39 9.61 -1.76
C SER A 203 3.72 8.35 -2.30
N ARG A 204 4.35 7.67 -3.26
CA ARG A 204 3.82 6.42 -3.83
C ARG A 204 3.69 5.32 -2.76
N SER A 205 4.71 5.19 -1.92
CA SER A 205 4.76 4.17 -0.87
C SER A 205 3.68 4.42 0.18
N MET A 206 3.43 5.68 0.57
CA MET A 206 2.33 6.03 1.49
C MET A 206 0.97 5.66 0.93
N HIS A 207 0.70 5.99 -0.34
CA HIS A 207 -0.57 5.66 -0.99
C HIS A 207 -0.79 4.15 -1.08
N VAL A 208 0.24 3.39 -1.46
CA VAL A 208 0.16 1.92 -1.52
C VAL A 208 -0.08 1.31 -0.14
N LEU A 209 0.66 1.73 0.88
CA LEU A 209 0.50 1.22 2.26
C LEU A 209 -0.86 1.60 2.85
N ALA A 210 -1.33 2.82 2.61
CA ALA A 210 -2.65 3.28 3.07
C ALA A 210 -3.78 2.49 2.40
N ALA A 211 -3.73 2.34 1.08
CA ALA A 211 -4.70 1.59 0.30
C ALA A 211 -4.75 0.11 0.73
N ALA A 212 -3.60 -0.53 0.81
CA ALA A 212 -3.54 -1.95 1.10
C ALA A 212 -3.90 -2.27 2.56
N GLY A 213 -3.46 -1.44 3.51
CA GLY A 213 -3.87 -1.54 4.91
C GLY A 213 -5.38 -1.36 5.08
N MET A 214 -5.97 -0.38 4.39
CA MET A 214 -7.42 -0.15 4.37
C MET A 214 -8.19 -1.34 3.79
N VAL A 215 -7.76 -1.88 2.65
CA VAL A 215 -8.44 -3.02 2.01
C VAL A 215 -8.41 -4.24 2.91
N LEU A 216 -7.23 -4.61 3.41
CA LEU A 216 -7.09 -5.82 4.23
C LEU A 216 -7.79 -5.71 5.59
N ALA A 217 -7.67 -4.58 6.28
CA ALA A 217 -8.42 -4.35 7.50
C ALA A 217 -9.93 -4.33 7.22
N GLY A 218 -10.35 -3.79 6.07
CA GLY A 218 -11.76 -3.77 5.66
C GLY A 218 -12.32 -5.15 5.33
N THR A 219 -11.51 -6.05 4.76
CA THR A 219 -11.90 -7.45 4.59
C THR A 219 -12.18 -8.14 5.93
N CYS A 220 -11.39 -7.82 6.97
CA CYS A 220 -11.62 -8.36 8.32
C CYS A 220 -12.99 -7.93 8.89
N ILE A 221 -13.48 -6.74 8.53
CA ILE A 221 -14.82 -6.27 8.93
C ILE A 221 -15.91 -7.16 8.32
N GLY A 222 -15.75 -7.55 7.05
CA GLY A 222 -16.69 -8.47 6.42
C GLY A 222 -16.69 -9.84 7.10
N SER A 223 -15.51 -10.37 7.41
CA SER A 223 -15.35 -11.65 8.12
C SER A 223 -15.89 -11.61 9.55
N GLN A 224 -15.90 -10.45 10.22
CA GLN A 224 -16.57 -10.28 11.52
C GLN A 224 -18.08 -10.43 11.40
N LEU A 225 -18.69 -9.76 10.43
CA LEU A 225 -20.14 -9.80 10.22
C LEU A 225 -20.61 -11.19 9.81
N GLU A 226 -19.82 -11.89 9.00
CA GLU A 226 -20.04 -13.30 8.65
C GLU A 226 -19.93 -14.20 9.89
N ALA A 227 -18.87 -14.06 10.70
CA ALA A 227 -18.67 -14.87 11.91
C ALA A 227 -19.75 -14.63 12.97
N ALA A 228 -20.31 -13.42 13.04
CA ALA A 228 -21.42 -13.07 13.92
C ALA A 228 -22.78 -13.53 13.40
N ASP A 229 -22.83 -14.16 12.20
CA ASP A 229 -24.06 -14.62 11.56
C ASP A 229 -25.08 -13.49 11.28
N ILE A 230 -24.63 -12.24 11.23
CA ILE A 230 -25.52 -11.08 11.02
C ILE A 230 -26.10 -11.04 9.60
N LEU A 231 -25.40 -11.67 8.64
CA LEU A 231 -25.75 -11.67 7.23
C LEU A 231 -26.70 -12.84 6.86
N HIS A 232 -27.61 -13.25 7.74
CA HIS A 232 -28.53 -14.40 7.55
C HIS A 232 -29.39 -14.39 6.27
N HIS A 233 -29.57 -13.24 5.61
CA HIS A 233 -30.30 -13.20 4.34
C HIS A 233 -29.31 -13.37 3.18
N ASP A 234 -29.37 -14.53 2.51
CA ASP A 234 -28.49 -14.89 1.38
C ASP A 234 -28.25 -13.73 0.40
N ARG A 235 -29.32 -13.00 0.03
CA ARG A 235 -29.21 -11.84 -0.87
C ARG A 235 -28.44 -10.66 -0.29
N ILE A 236 -28.61 -10.37 1.00
CA ILE A 236 -27.91 -9.26 1.67
C ILE A 236 -26.43 -9.64 1.83
N ALA A 237 -26.15 -10.89 2.22
CA ALA A 237 -24.79 -11.42 2.30
C ALA A 237 -24.08 -11.31 0.95
N ASP A 238 -24.72 -11.73 -0.15
CA ASP A 238 -24.15 -11.68 -1.49
C ASP A 238 -23.85 -10.25 -1.95
N ILE A 239 -24.78 -9.31 -1.73
CA ILE A 239 -24.58 -7.89 -2.06
C ILE A 239 -23.43 -7.32 -1.23
N PHE A 240 -23.42 -7.58 0.07
CA PHE A 240 -22.38 -7.09 0.97
C PHE A 240 -21.01 -7.65 0.60
N ASN A 241 -20.91 -8.97 0.38
CA ASN A 241 -19.67 -9.64 -0.04
C ASN A 241 -19.19 -9.13 -1.40
N THR A 242 -20.10 -8.84 -2.33
CA THR A 242 -19.76 -8.23 -3.62
C THR A 242 -19.23 -6.80 -3.42
N MET A 243 -19.90 -6.00 -2.58
CA MET A 243 -19.47 -4.62 -2.30
C MET A 243 -18.13 -4.57 -1.57
N VAL A 244 -17.88 -5.45 -0.61
CA VAL A 244 -16.59 -5.55 0.10
C VAL A 244 -15.52 -6.11 -0.85
N GLY A 245 -15.84 -7.18 -1.56
CA GLY A 245 -14.92 -7.89 -2.46
C GLY A 245 -14.45 -7.07 -3.66
N PHE A 246 -15.28 -6.17 -4.19
CA PHE A 246 -14.91 -5.30 -5.31
C PHE A 246 -14.73 -3.84 -4.91
N GLY A 247 -15.63 -3.30 -4.08
CA GLY A 247 -15.63 -1.89 -3.69
C GLY A 247 -14.39 -1.51 -2.90
N LEU A 248 -13.95 -2.34 -1.94
CA LEU A 248 -12.71 -2.04 -1.19
C LEU A 248 -11.48 -2.07 -2.10
N PRO A 249 -11.22 -3.11 -2.93
CA PRO A 249 -10.09 -3.10 -3.86
C PRO A 249 -10.13 -1.94 -4.85
N ILE A 250 -11.30 -1.56 -5.37
CA ILE A 250 -11.45 -0.40 -6.26
C ILE A 250 -11.08 0.89 -5.51
N ALA A 251 -11.63 1.10 -4.30
CA ALA A 251 -11.31 2.26 -3.48
C ALA A 251 -9.81 2.32 -3.13
N GLY A 252 -9.22 1.17 -2.78
CA GLY A 252 -7.79 1.02 -2.55
C GLY A 252 -6.98 1.33 -3.80
N TRP A 253 -7.39 0.87 -4.97
CA TRP A 253 -6.73 1.16 -6.24
C TRP A 253 -6.79 2.66 -6.58
N ILE A 254 -7.96 3.29 -6.45
CA ILE A 254 -8.13 4.73 -6.64
C ILE A 254 -7.21 5.49 -5.69
N LEU A 255 -7.17 5.11 -4.41
CA LEU A 255 -6.28 5.72 -3.42
C LEU A 255 -4.81 5.52 -3.81
N ALA A 256 -4.41 4.31 -4.20
CA ALA A 256 -3.03 3.98 -4.55
C ALA A 256 -2.51 4.75 -5.76
N TYR A 257 -3.38 5.09 -6.72
CA TYR A 257 -3.04 5.78 -7.98
C TYR A 257 -3.45 7.25 -8.03
N ARG A 258 -4.02 7.79 -6.95
CA ARG A 258 -4.36 9.21 -6.92
C ARG A 258 -3.05 10.02 -7.03
N PRO A 259 -2.95 10.95 -8.01
CA PRO A 259 -1.79 11.81 -8.10
C PRO A 259 -1.71 12.64 -6.82
N SER A 260 -0.60 12.54 -6.09
CA SER A 260 -0.28 13.54 -5.09
C SER A 260 0.38 14.69 -5.82
N PRO A 261 -0.05 15.95 -5.63
CA PRO A 261 0.80 17.06 -5.97
C PRO A 261 2.02 16.94 -5.05
N ALA A 262 3.09 16.30 -5.54
CA ALA A 262 4.40 16.39 -4.92
C ALA A 262 4.64 17.87 -4.70
N ARG A 263 4.92 18.24 -3.44
CA ARG A 263 5.11 19.60 -2.93
C ARG A 263 5.40 20.56 -4.08
N ARG A 264 4.36 21.21 -4.64
CA ARG A 264 4.55 22.18 -5.72
C ARG A 264 5.56 23.17 -5.16
N GLU A 265 6.70 23.30 -5.82
CA GLU A 265 7.74 24.29 -5.56
C GLU A 265 7.18 25.70 -5.83
N GLY A 266 6.15 26.06 -5.06
CA GLY A 266 5.48 27.35 -5.02
C GLY A 266 5.87 28.13 -3.77
N SER A 267 6.84 27.65 -2.98
CA SER A 267 7.84 28.57 -2.47
C SER A 267 8.87 28.76 -3.59
N THR A 268 8.46 29.42 -4.67
CA THR A 268 9.36 30.39 -5.30
C THR A 268 10.01 31.09 -4.12
N PRO A 269 11.35 31.07 -3.96
CA PRO A 269 11.98 31.91 -2.98
C PRO A 269 11.33 33.27 -3.19
N SER A 270 10.61 33.78 -2.18
CA SER A 270 10.18 35.16 -2.20
C SER A 270 11.43 35.90 -2.65
N ALA A 271 11.39 36.55 -3.82
CA ALA A 271 12.55 37.23 -4.36
C ALA A 271 13.17 37.97 -3.16
N PRO A 272 14.47 37.75 -2.86
CA PRO A 272 15.08 38.30 -1.66
C PRO A 272 14.62 39.74 -1.57
N PRO A 273 14.02 40.18 -0.43
CA PRO A 273 13.38 41.48 -0.33
C PRO A 273 14.33 42.49 -0.96
N THR A 274 13.87 43.12 -2.04
CA THR A 274 14.69 44.02 -2.85
C THR A 274 15.39 44.95 -1.87
N ALA A 275 16.72 44.87 -1.79
CA ALA A 275 17.47 45.69 -0.85
C ALA A 275 16.99 47.13 -1.02
N PRO A 276 16.67 47.86 0.07
CA PRO A 276 16.22 49.24 -0.03
C PRO A 276 17.24 49.99 -0.89
N SER A 277 16.76 50.57 -1.99
CA SER A 277 17.57 51.36 -2.91
C SER A 277 18.34 52.40 -2.09
N ALA A 278 19.67 52.38 -2.20
CA ALA A 278 20.50 53.39 -1.55
C ALA A 278 20.03 54.78 -1.97
N PRO A 279 19.98 55.76 -1.03
CA PRO A 279 19.59 57.13 -1.37
C PRO A 279 20.53 57.70 -2.44
N GLU A 280 19.92 58.26 -3.47
CA GLU A 280 20.59 58.92 -4.58
C GLU A 280 21.41 60.11 -4.04
N PRO A 281 22.73 60.21 -4.34
CA PRO A 281 23.54 61.34 -3.88
C PRO A 281 23.10 62.63 -4.60
N ALA A 282 22.86 63.67 -3.80
CA ALA A 282 22.49 65.02 -4.25
C ALA A 282 23.67 65.79 -4.88
#